data_AF-A0A7Z6R9P8-F1
#
_entry.id   AF-A0A7Z6R9P8-F1
#
_cell.length_a   1.000
_cell.length_b   1.000
_cell.length_c   1.000
_cell.angle_alpha   90.00
_cell.angle_beta   90.00
_cell.angle_gamma   90.00
#
_symmetry.space_group_name_H-M   'P 1'
#
loop_
_entity.id
_entity.type
_entity.pdbx_description
1 polymer ?
#
loop_
_entity_poly.entity_id
_entity_poly.type
_entity_poly.pdbx_seq_one_letter_code
_entity_poly.pdbx_strand_id
1 'polypeptide(L)'
;YHPAPPRPNDASQNKHQRDEFKGKTFKELLDQLHRLDLKYRHVEEDGLIFEPTQVIKSNAFGYVVPHGDHYHIIPRSQLSPLEMELADRYLAGQTEDNDSGSEHSKPSDKEVTHTFLGHRIKAYGKGLDGKPYDTSDAYVFSKESIHSVDKSGVTAKHGDHFHYIGFGELEQYELDEVANWVKAKGQADELAAALDQEQGKEKPLFDTKKVSRKVTKDGKVGYMMPKDGKDYFYARDQLDLTQIAFAEQELMLKDKKHYRYDIVDTGIEPRLAVDVSSLPMHAGNATYDTGSSFVIPHIDHIHVVPYSWLTRDQIATVKYVMQHPEVRPDVWSKPGHEESGSVIPNVTPLDKRAGMPNWQIIHSAEEVQKALAEGRFATPDGYIFDPRDVLAKETFVWKDGSFSIPRADGSSLRTINKSDLSQAEWQQAQELLAKKNTGDATDTDKPKEKQQAD
;
A
#
# COMPACT_ATOMS: atom_id res chain seq x y z
N TYR A 1 -42.98 6.95 24.47
CA TYR A 1 -43.56 5.67 24.02
C TYR A 1 -42.43 4.94 23.29
N HIS A 2 -41.70 4.08 23.99
CA HIS A 2 -40.64 3.28 23.36
C HIS A 2 -41.31 2.11 22.63
N PRO A 3 -41.00 1.85 21.34
CA PRO A 3 -41.39 0.59 20.74
C PRO A 3 -40.66 -0.54 21.48
N ALA A 4 -41.37 -1.63 21.75
CA ALA A 4 -40.83 -2.80 22.42
C ALA A 4 -39.65 -3.39 21.62
N PRO A 5 -38.64 -3.98 22.28
CA PRO A 5 -37.57 -4.70 21.60
C PRO A 5 -38.16 -5.83 20.72
N PRO A 6 -37.48 -6.22 19.62
CA PRO A 6 -37.88 -7.39 18.85
C PRO A 6 -37.98 -8.59 19.80
N ARG A 7 -39.08 -9.35 19.68
CA ARG A 7 -39.30 -10.52 20.54
C ARG A 7 -38.19 -11.56 20.29
N PRO A 8 -37.78 -12.34 21.32
CA PRO A 8 -36.81 -13.41 21.13
C PRO A 8 -37.31 -14.41 20.09
N ASN A 9 -36.40 -14.82 19.20
CA ASN A 9 -36.59 -15.80 18.13
C ASN A 9 -37.32 -17.06 18.64
N ASP A 10 -38.58 -17.22 18.26
CA ASP A 10 -39.32 -18.47 18.43
C ASP A 10 -38.89 -19.45 17.32
N ALA A 11 -38.30 -20.58 17.70
CA ALA A 11 -37.81 -21.61 16.79
C ALA A 11 -38.90 -22.16 15.85
N SER A 12 -40.18 -22.02 16.20
CA SER A 12 -41.32 -22.43 15.37
C SER A 12 -41.60 -21.46 14.20
N GLN A 13 -41.46 -20.15 14.40
CA GLN A 13 -41.61 -19.15 13.35
C GLN A 13 -40.45 -19.18 12.35
N ASN A 14 -39.25 -19.47 12.85
CA ASN A 14 -38.02 -19.61 12.06
C ASN A 14 -38.04 -20.80 11.08
N LYS A 15 -38.95 -21.77 11.30
CA LYS A 15 -39.12 -22.93 10.42
C LYS A 15 -40.08 -22.62 9.27
N HIS A 16 -41.18 -21.93 9.54
CA HIS A 16 -42.15 -21.49 8.53
C HIS A 16 -41.58 -20.41 7.58
N GLN A 17 -40.73 -19.51 8.05
CA GLN A 17 -40.09 -18.48 7.20
C GLN A 17 -38.92 -19.03 6.37
N ARG A 18 -38.19 -20.05 6.87
CA ARG A 18 -37.20 -20.75 6.05
C ARG A 18 -37.79 -21.57 4.91
N ASP A 19 -39.06 -21.98 5.01
CA ASP A 19 -39.78 -22.57 3.88
C ASP A 19 -40.10 -21.54 2.78
N GLU A 20 -40.16 -20.25 3.09
CA GLU A 20 -40.40 -19.15 2.13
C GLU A 20 -39.17 -18.83 1.26
N PHE A 21 -37.97 -19.19 1.72
CA PHE A 21 -36.71 -19.00 0.99
C PHE A 21 -36.35 -20.21 0.11
N LYS A 22 -37.11 -21.30 0.21
CA LYS A 22 -36.90 -22.50 -0.61
C LYS A 22 -37.26 -22.21 -2.07
N GLY A 23 -36.34 -22.52 -2.97
CA GLY A 23 -36.50 -22.33 -4.41
C GLY A 23 -36.20 -20.92 -4.93
N LYS A 24 -35.91 -19.96 -4.05
CA LYS A 24 -35.41 -18.63 -4.44
C LYS A 24 -33.89 -18.66 -4.56
N THR A 25 -33.37 -17.95 -5.56
CA THR A 25 -31.94 -17.82 -5.79
C THR A 25 -31.25 -16.97 -4.72
N PHE A 26 -29.93 -17.10 -4.60
CA PHE A 26 -29.16 -16.24 -3.69
C PHE A 26 -29.36 -14.77 -4.06
N LYS A 27 -29.27 -14.47 -5.35
CA LYS A 27 -29.49 -13.12 -5.89
C LYS A 27 -30.89 -12.58 -5.60
N GLU A 28 -31.94 -13.37 -5.80
CA GLU A 28 -33.32 -12.93 -5.52
C GLU A 28 -33.54 -12.58 -4.05
N LEU A 29 -32.96 -13.37 -3.15
CA LEU A 29 -33.02 -13.13 -1.71
C LEU A 29 -32.20 -11.90 -1.30
N LEU A 30 -31.02 -11.69 -1.90
CA LEU A 30 -30.19 -10.53 -1.64
C LEU A 30 -30.85 -9.24 -2.17
N ASP A 31 -31.38 -9.27 -3.40
CA ASP A 31 -32.18 -8.17 -3.96
C ASP A 31 -33.41 -7.88 -3.07
N GLN A 32 -34.03 -8.91 -2.49
CA GLN A 32 -35.14 -8.76 -1.55
C GLN A 32 -34.68 -8.07 -0.25
N LEU A 33 -33.51 -8.43 0.29
CA LEU A 33 -32.93 -7.80 1.47
C LEU A 33 -32.60 -6.32 1.24
N HIS A 34 -31.98 -6.00 0.11
CA HIS A 34 -31.55 -4.62 -0.22
C HIS A 34 -32.72 -3.67 -0.48
N ARG A 35 -33.93 -4.20 -0.77
CA ARG A 35 -35.16 -3.38 -0.90
C ARG A 35 -35.84 -3.08 0.43
N LEU A 36 -35.38 -3.66 1.54
CA LEU A 36 -35.98 -3.39 2.85
C LEU A 36 -35.58 -2.00 3.36
N ASP A 37 -36.52 -1.30 3.99
CA ASP A 37 -36.19 -0.12 4.80
C ASP A 37 -35.19 -0.49 5.89
N LEU A 38 -34.26 0.40 6.24
CA LEU A 38 -33.23 0.18 7.27
C LEU A 38 -33.80 -0.28 8.63
N LYS A 39 -35.04 0.13 8.99
CA LYS A 39 -35.70 -0.31 10.23
C LYS A 39 -36.01 -1.82 10.29
N TYR A 40 -35.89 -2.52 9.16
CA TYR A 40 -36.06 -3.97 9.03
C TYR A 40 -34.73 -4.70 8.81
N ARG A 41 -33.62 -3.98 8.75
CA ARG A 41 -32.26 -4.53 8.70
C ARG A 41 -31.60 -4.39 10.05
N HIS A 42 -30.65 -5.27 10.32
CA HIS A 42 -29.80 -5.12 11.49
C HIS A 42 -28.80 -3.99 11.28
N VAL A 43 -28.72 -3.10 12.27
CA VAL A 43 -27.80 -1.95 12.29
C VAL A 43 -27.16 -1.88 13.68
N GLU A 44 -25.83 -1.88 13.73
CA GLU A 44 -25.06 -1.73 14.96
C GLU A 44 -24.99 -0.25 15.39
N GLU A 45 -24.61 -0.01 16.64
CA GLU A 45 -24.59 1.35 17.22
C GLU A 45 -23.66 2.31 16.49
N ASP A 46 -22.56 1.80 15.93
CA ASP A 46 -21.55 2.56 15.20
C ASP A 46 -21.89 2.75 13.71
N GLY A 47 -23.04 2.25 13.26
CA GLY A 47 -23.57 2.47 11.92
C GLY A 47 -23.44 1.29 10.97
N LEU A 48 -22.73 0.21 11.34
CA LEU A 48 -22.62 -0.99 10.50
C LEU A 48 -24.02 -1.55 10.20
N ILE A 49 -24.38 -1.62 8.93
CA ILE A 49 -25.57 -2.34 8.48
C ILE A 49 -25.15 -3.76 8.15
N PHE A 50 -25.78 -4.76 8.77
CA PHE A 50 -25.41 -6.16 8.52
C PHE A 50 -25.63 -6.54 7.06
N GLU A 51 -24.54 -6.86 6.38
CA GLU A 51 -24.55 -7.31 5.00
C GLU A 51 -24.10 -8.78 4.95
N PRO A 52 -24.98 -9.73 4.58
CA PRO A 52 -24.65 -11.15 4.50
C PRO A 52 -23.43 -11.49 3.66
N THR A 53 -23.15 -10.70 2.62
CA THR A 53 -22.00 -10.86 1.74
C THR A 53 -20.68 -10.36 2.34
N GLN A 54 -20.70 -9.68 3.49
CA GLN A 54 -19.52 -9.28 4.25
C GLN A 54 -19.11 -10.32 5.31
N VAL A 55 -19.90 -11.37 5.51
CA VAL A 55 -19.63 -12.35 6.57
C VAL A 55 -18.40 -13.20 6.23
N ILE A 56 -17.38 -13.16 7.09
CA ILE A 56 -16.12 -13.89 6.90
C ILE A 56 -16.06 -15.24 7.63
N LYS A 57 -16.87 -15.42 8.68
CA LYS A 57 -17.02 -16.68 9.43
C LYS A 57 -18.25 -16.63 10.32
N SER A 58 -18.72 -17.79 10.76
CA SER A 58 -19.79 -17.89 11.75
C SER A 58 -19.53 -18.99 12.77
N ASN A 59 -20.25 -18.93 13.88
CA ASN A 59 -20.38 -20.02 14.83
C ASN A 59 -21.83 -20.11 15.33
N ALA A 60 -22.07 -20.92 16.37
CA ALA A 60 -23.40 -21.08 16.96
C ALA A 60 -23.96 -19.79 17.58
N PHE A 61 -23.09 -18.85 17.96
CA PHE A 61 -23.49 -17.57 18.57
C PHE A 61 -23.87 -16.54 17.50
N GLY A 62 -23.04 -16.36 16.46
CA GLY A 62 -23.17 -15.22 15.55
C GLY A 62 -22.33 -15.32 14.29
N TYR A 63 -22.35 -14.23 13.53
CA TYR A 63 -21.58 -14.00 12.31
C TYR A 63 -20.51 -12.94 12.56
N VAL A 64 -19.33 -13.13 11.98
CA VAL A 64 -18.25 -12.15 12.06
C VAL A 64 -18.22 -11.35 10.78
N VAL A 65 -18.31 -10.03 10.91
CA VAL A 65 -18.35 -9.06 9.81
C VAL A 65 -17.21 -8.07 10.02
N PRO A 66 -16.33 -7.83 9.03
CA PRO A 66 -15.34 -6.78 9.08
C PRO A 66 -16.02 -5.41 8.98
N HIS A 67 -15.49 -4.42 9.69
CA HIS A 67 -16.00 -3.06 9.69
C HIS A 67 -14.83 -2.07 9.81
N GLY A 68 -14.25 -1.69 8.67
CA GLY A 68 -13.05 -0.85 8.63
C GLY A 68 -11.85 -1.52 9.30
N ASP A 69 -11.47 -1.03 10.49
CA ASP A 69 -10.30 -1.49 11.26
C ASP A 69 -10.60 -2.51 12.37
N HIS A 70 -11.86 -2.93 12.51
CA HIS A 70 -12.27 -3.92 13.51
C HIS A 70 -13.30 -4.90 12.93
N TYR A 71 -13.79 -5.79 13.79
CA TYR A 71 -14.80 -6.79 13.42
C TYR A 71 -15.96 -6.75 14.41
N HIS A 72 -17.17 -6.89 13.88
CA HIS A 72 -18.35 -7.17 14.69
C HIS A 72 -18.58 -8.67 14.79
N ILE A 73 -19.13 -9.09 15.92
CA ILE A 73 -19.77 -10.40 16.05
C ILE A 73 -21.25 -10.15 16.22
N ILE A 74 -22.03 -10.34 15.15
CA ILE A 74 -23.46 -10.11 15.15
C ILE A 74 -24.17 -11.38 15.62
N PRO A 75 -24.80 -11.40 16.81
CA PRO A 75 -25.52 -12.55 17.31
C PRO A 75 -26.67 -12.94 16.38
N ARG A 76 -26.84 -14.25 16.12
CA ARG A 76 -27.94 -14.78 15.30
C ARG A 76 -29.33 -14.33 15.80
N SER A 77 -29.47 -14.07 17.11
CA SER A 77 -30.71 -13.59 17.71
C SER A 77 -31.08 -12.15 17.35
N GLN A 78 -30.15 -11.37 16.79
CA GLN A 78 -30.37 -9.96 16.39
C GLN A 78 -30.65 -9.81 14.89
N LEU A 79 -30.55 -10.88 14.12
CA LEU A 79 -30.73 -10.89 12.67
C LEU A 79 -32.10 -11.41 12.28
N SER A 80 -32.62 -10.89 11.18
CA SER A 80 -33.79 -11.45 10.51
C SER A 80 -33.48 -12.83 9.90
N PRO A 81 -34.49 -13.67 9.67
CA PRO A 81 -34.27 -14.96 9.03
C PRO A 81 -33.70 -14.86 7.61
N LEU A 82 -34.01 -13.78 6.87
CA LEU A 82 -33.44 -13.52 5.55
C LEU A 82 -31.95 -13.20 5.62
N GLU A 83 -31.54 -12.35 6.56
CA GLU A 83 -30.13 -12.02 6.82
C GLU A 83 -29.32 -13.27 7.21
N MET A 84 -29.85 -14.10 8.11
CA MET A 84 -29.20 -15.35 8.52
C MET A 84 -29.10 -16.36 7.36
N GLU A 85 -30.17 -16.54 6.59
CA GLU A 85 -30.21 -17.46 5.45
C GLU A 85 -29.17 -17.06 4.39
N LEU A 86 -29.12 -15.77 4.03
CA LEU A 86 -28.13 -15.26 3.09
C LEU A 86 -26.71 -15.42 3.64
N ALA A 87 -26.48 -15.15 4.93
CA ALA A 87 -25.16 -15.27 5.53
C ALA A 87 -24.68 -16.73 5.58
N ASP A 88 -25.57 -17.66 5.89
CA ASP A 88 -25.27 -19.10 5.89
C ASP A 88 -25.02 -19.62 4.46
N ARG A 89 -25.81 -19.18 3.46
CA ARG A 89 -25.57 -19.54 2.05
C ARG A 89 -24.25 -18.97 1.53
N TYR A 90 -23.96 -17.71 1.86
CA TYR A 90 -22.71 -17.04 1.48
C TYR A 90 -21.50 -17.80 2.00
N LEU A 91 -21.47 -18.12 3.30
CA LEU A 91 -20.39 -18.90 3.92
C LEU A 91 -20.26 -20.33 3.36
N ALA A 92 -21.36 -20.91 2.90
CA ALA A 92 -21.37 -22.22 2.26
C ALA A 92 -20.97 -22.19 0.78
N GLY A 93 -20.67 -21.02 0.21
CA GLY A 93 -20.38 -20.83 -1.21
C GLY A 93 -21.61 -21.06 -2.11
N GLN A 94 -22.82 -21.01 -1.56
CA GLN A 94 -24.08 -21.18 -2.28
C GLN A 94 -24.58 -19.83 -2.85
N THR A 95 -23.67 -19.10 -3.49
CA THR A 95 -23.91 -17.78 -4.08
C THR A 95 -24.17 -17.85 -5.58
N GLU A 96 -23.82 -18.97 -6.22
CA GLU A 96 -24.05 -19.20 -7.64
C GLU A 96 -25.39 -19.89 -7.89
N ASP A 97 -26.14 -19.33 -8.84
CA ASP A 97 -27.37 -19.92 -9.34
C ASP A 97 -27.00 -21.09 -10.25
N ASN A 98 -27.19 -22.32 -9.77
CA ASN A 98 -27.11 -23.51 -10.62
C ASN A 98 -28.29 -23.52 -11.60
N ASP A 99 -28.23 -22.67 -12.63
CA ASP A 99 -28.90 -22.93 -13.89
C ASP A 99 -28.02 -23.89 -14.69
N SER A 100 -28.38 -25.17 -14.63
CA SER A 100 -27.86 -26.20 -15.50
C SER A 100 -28.24 -25.88 -16.95
N GLY A 101 -27.42 -25.09 -17.65
CA GLY A 101 -27.75 -24.75 -19.03
C GLY A 101 -27.09 -23.52 -19.64
N SER A 102 -25.90 -23.10 -19.21
CA SER A 102 -25.07 -22.22 -20.02
C SER A 102 -23.62 -22.67 -19.87
N GLU A 103 -23.02 -23.04 -20.99
CA GLU A 103 -21.57 -23.10 -21.14
C GLU A 103 -20.93 -21.90 -20.43
N HIS A 104 -19.76 -22.09 -19.83
CA HIS A 104 -18.83 -21.01 -19.49
C HIS A 104 -18.53 -20.19 -20.75
N SER A 105 -19.46 -19.31 -21.10
CA SER A 105 -19.19 -18.16 -21.91
C SER A 105 -18.33 -17.27 -21.03
N LYS A 106 -17.09 -17.08 -21.49
CA LYS A 106 -16.20 -15.99 -21.07
C LYS A 106 -17.03 -14.75 -20.72
N PRO A 107 -16.65 -13.96 -19.70
CA PRO A 107 -17.37 -12.75 -19.33
C PRO A 107 -17.66 -11.98 -20.61
N SER A 108 -18.95 -11.87 -20.95
CA SER A 108 -19.35 -11.10 -22.12
C SER A 108 -18.87 -9.67 -21.89
N ASP A 109 -18.37 -9.00 -22.93
CA ASP A 109 -17.98 -7.58 -22.99
C ASP A 109 -19.15 -6.59 -22.67
N LYS A 110 -20.12 -6.98 -21.83
CA LYS A 110 -21.17 -6.09 -21.35
C LYS A 110 -20.61 -5.22 -20.25
N GLU A 111 -20.37 -3.97 -20.62
CA GLU A 111 -20.00 -2.89 -19.71
C GLU A 111 -21.03 -2.77 -18.58
N VAL A 112 -20.59 -3.01 -17.33
CA VAL A 112 -21.41 -2.80 -16.13
C VAL A 112 -21.31 -1.33 -15.73
N THR A 113 -22.45 -0.73 -15.39
CA THR A 113 -22.50 0.68 -14.97
C THR A 113 -23.32 0.81 -13.71
N HIS A 114 -22.73 1.47 -12.70
CA HIS A 114 -23.38 1.85 -11.45
C HIS A 114 -23.86 3.31 -11.52
N THR A 115 -24.70 3.70 -10.56
CA THR A 115 -25.21 5.07 -10.41
C THR A 115 -24.64 5.71 -9.15
N PHE A 116 -24.03 6.88 -9.27
CA PHE A 116 -23.50 7.63 -8.13
C PHE A 116 -23.87 9.10 -8.27
N LEU A 117 -24.60 9.64 -7.28
CA LEU A 117 -25.10 11.02 -7.27
C LEU A 117 -25.84 11.45 -8.56
N GLY A 118 -26.49 10.51 -9.25
CA GLY A 118 -27.19 10.77 -10.52
C GLY A 118 -26.33 10.61 -11.78
N HIS A 119 -25.04 10.30 -11.65
CA HIS A 119 -24.13 10.03 -12.75
C HIS A 119 -23.89 8.54 -12.95
N ARG A 120 -23.52 8.17 -14.17
CA ARG A 120 -23.17 6.80 -14.55
C ARG A 120 -21.69 6.55 -14.31
N ILE A 121 -21.35 5.58 -13.47
CA ILE A 121 -19.98 5.15 -13.17
C ILE A 121 -19.73 3.80 -13.84
N LYS A 122 -18.70 3.71 -14.68
CA LYS A 122 -18.30 2.43 -15.30
C LYS A 122 -17.57 1.59 -14.26
N ALA A 123 -18.08 0.40 -13.99
CA ALA A 123 -17.47 -0.52 -13.04
C ALA A 123 -16.22 -1.19 -13.64
N TYR A 124 -15.21 -1.44 -12.79
CA TYR A 124 -13.97 -2.14 -13.11
C TYR A 124 -13.37 -2.75 -11.85
N GLY A 125 -12.38 -3.64 -12.01
CA GLY A 125 -11.69 -4.23 -10.86
C GLY A 125 -12.67 -4.96 -9.94
N LYS A 126 -12.65 -4.62 -8.65
CA LYS A 126 -13.48 -5.26 -7.62
C LYS A 126 -14.97 -4.89 -7.70
N GLY A 127 -15.35 -3.80 -8.34
CA GLY A 127 -16.76 -3.39 -8.50
C GLY A 127 -17.57 -4.25 -9.50
N LEU A 128 -17.03 -5.42 -9.86
CA LEU A 128 -17.59 -6.39 -10.81
C LEU A 128 -17.74 -7.78 -10.18
N ASP A 129 -17.28 -8.00 -8.95
CA ASP A 129 -17.25 -9.32 -8.33
C ASP A 129 -18.43 -9.61 -7.40
N GLY A 130 -19.30 -8.60 -7.17
CA GLY A 130 -20.47 -8.69 -6.32
C GLY A 130 -20.14 -8.77 -4.82
N LYS A 131 -18.89 -8.49 -4.43
CA LYS A 131 -18.40 -8.57 -3.06
C LYS A 131 -18.03 -7.19 -2.52
N PRO A 132 -17.91 -7.06 -1.19
CA PRO A 132 -17.40 -5.85 -0.56
C PRO A 132 -15.98 -5.58 -1.02
N TYR A 133 -15.65 -4.31 -1.25
CA TYR A 133 -14.28 -3.92 -1.54
C TYR A 133 -13.40 -4.29 -0.36
N ASP A 134 -12.50 -5.23 -0.59
CA ASP A 134 -11.49 -5.66 0.36
C ASP A 134 -10.08 -5.37 -0.19
N THR A 135 -9.06 -5.72 0.57
CA THR A 135 -7.65 -5.51 0.21
C THR A 135 -6.80 -6.62 0.80
N SER A 136 -5.62 -6.84 0.20
CA SER A 136 -4.71 -7.90 0.64
C SER A 136 -4.11 -7.70 2.04
N ASP A 137 -4.23 -6.52 2.63
CA ASP A 137 -3.87 -6.21 4.03
C ASP A 137 -5.07 -6.24 4.99
N ALA A 138 -6.18 -6.85 4.54
CA ALA A 138 -7.39 -7.14 5.31
C ALA A 138 -8.30 -5.95 5.63
N TYR A 139 -8.10 -4.79 4.98
CA TYR A 139 -9.12 -3.76 4.99
C TYR A 139 -10.34 -4.19 4.18
N VAL A 140 -11.52 -3.89 4.72
CA VAL A 140 -12.82 -4.00 4.04
C VAL A 140 -13.54 -2.68 4.15
N PHE A 141 -14.08 -2.21 3.03
CA PHE A 141 -14.73 -0.92 2.95
C PHE A 141 -15.91 -0.80 3.91
N SER A 142 -15.98 0.35 4.58
CA SER A 142 -17.16 0.81 5.30
C SER A 142 -17.30 2.32 5.18
N LYS A 143 -18.53 2.81 5.31
CA LYS A 143 -18.82 4.25 5.35
C LYS A 143 -18.05 5.00 6.44
N GLU A 144 -17.81 4.35 7.58
CA GLU A 144 -17.15 4.90 8.76
C GLU A 144 -15.65 5.08 8.52
N SER A 145 -15.07 4.25 7.64
CA SER A 145 -13.68 4.38 7.21
C SER A 145 -13.45 5.59 6.30
N ILE A 146 -14.49 6.18 5.70
CA ILE A 146 -14.34 7.29 4.74
C ILE A 146 -13.68 8.50 5.43
N HIS A 147 -12.48 8.83 4.96
CA HIS A 147 -11.73 10.02 5.36
C HIS A 147 -12.06 11.22 4.49
N SER A 148 -12.06 11.03 3.16
CA SER A 148 -12.38 12.05 2.18
C SER A 148 -12.87 11.44 0.88
N VAL A 149 -13.59 12.23 0.08
CA VAL A 149 -14.08 11.84 -1.23
C VAL A 149 -13.68 12.92 -2.22
N ASP A 150 -13.11 12.53 -3.35
CA ASP A 150 -12.82 13.42 -4.47
C ASP A 150 -13.67 13.05 -5.69
N LYS A 151 -13.43 13.71 -6.83
CA LYS A 151 -14.21 13.50 -8.05
C LYS A 151 -14.04 12.12 -8.71
N SER A 152 -13.08 11.31 -8.25
CA SER A 152 -12.70 10.05 -8.89
C SER A 152 -12.78 8.85 -7.93
N GLY A 153 -12.81 9.08 -6.62
CA GLY A 153 -12.86 8.01 -5.65
C GLY A 153 -12.91 8.45 -4.19
N VAL A 154 -12.68 7.47 -3.33
CA VAL A 154 -12.79 7.57 -1.88
C VAL A 154 -11.43 7.28 -1.25
N THR A 155 -10.99 8.15 -0.34
CA THR A 155 -9.89 7.86 0.58
C THR A 155 -10.46 7.34 1.88
N ALA A 156 -10.06 6.14 2.29
CA ALA A 156 -10.57 5.48 3.48
C ALA A 156 -9.43 5.13 4.45
N LYS A 157 -9.70 5.30 5.75
CA LYS A 157 -8.75 5.04 6.83
C LYS A 157 -8.75 3.56 7.19
N HIS A 158 -7.55 3.00 7.31
CA HIS A 158 -7.30 1.66 7.81
C HIS A 158 -6.14 1.69 8.80
N GLY A 159 -6.45 1.52 10.09
CA GLY A 159 -5.45 1.63 11.16
C GLY A 159 -4.69 2.95 11.16
N ASP A 160 -3.40 2.90 10.83
CA ASP A 160 -2.49 4.04 10.77
C ASP A 160 -2.26 4.61 9.36
N HIS A 161 -2.98 4.10 8.35
CA HIS A 161 -2.80 4.51 6.96
C HIS A 161 -4.12 4.69 6.21
N PHE A 162 -4.01 5.00 4.92
CA PHE A 162 -5.15 5.21 4.04
C PHE A 162 -5.08 4.35 2.79
N HIS A 163 -6.23 3.84 2.37
CA HIS A 163 -6.50 3.34 1.04
C HIS A 163 -7.14 4.41 0.18
N TYR A 164 -6.96 4.30 -1.13
CA TYR A 164 -7.77 5.00 -2.10
C TYR A 164 -8.48 4.01 -3.01
N ILE A 165 -9.76 4.25 -3.25
CA ILE A 165 -10.66 3.35 -3.96
C ILE A 165 -11.35 4.19 -5.05
N GLY A 166 -11.08 3.90 -6.31
CA GLY A 166 -11.78 4.59 -7.40
C GLY A 166 -13.26 4.18 -7.43
N PHE A 167 -14.16 5.08 -7.82
CA PHE A 167 -15.60 4.78 -7.78
C PHE A 167 -16.01 3.57 -8.63
N GLY A 168 -15.26 3.25 -9.69
CA GLY A 168 -15.56 2.06 -10.49
C GLY A 168 -15.14 0.75 -9.82
N GLU A 169 -14.32 0.77 -8.77
CA GLU A 169 -13.99 -0.41 -7.96
C GLU A 169 -15.03 -0.73 -6.89
N LEU A 170 -15.99 0.17 -6.66
CA LEU A 170 -17.05 -0.01 -5.68
C LEU A 170 -18.30 -0.60 -6.32
N GLU A 171 -18.96 -1.48 -5.59
CA GLU A 171 -20.28 -1.96 -5.94
C GLU A 171 -21.36 -0.89 -5.70
N GLN A 172 -22.54 -1.05 -6.30
CA GLN A 172 -23.63 -0.07 -6.19
C GLN A 172 -23.99 0.26 -4.74
N TYR A 173 -24.02 -0.75 -3.86
CA TYR A 173 -24.39 -0.54 -2.45
C TYR A 173 -23.33 0.26 -1.69
N GLU A 174 -22.05 0.12 -2.02
CA GLU A 174 -20.96 0.91 -1.43
C GLU A 174 -20.99 2.35 -1.97
N LEU A 175 -21.26 2.53 -3.26
CA LEU A 175 -21.48 3.87 -3.84
C LEU A 175 -22.66 4.59 -3.18
N ASP A 176 -23.72 3.88 -2.81
CA ASP A 176 -24.85 4.45 -2.06
C ASP A 176 -24.42 4.90 -0.65
N GLU A 177 -23.55 4.13 0.02
CA GLU A 177 -22.98 4.52 1.32
C GLU A 177 -22.10 5.77 1.21
N VAL A 178 -21.24 5.83 0.19
CA VAL A 178 -20.43 7.02 -0.11
C VAL A 178 -21.35 8.21 -0.40
N ALA A 179 -22.41 8.03 -1.19
CA ALA A 179 -23.36 9.07 -1.52
C ALA A 179 -24.07 9.60 -0.26
N ASN A 180 -24.40 8.72 0.68
CA ASN A 180 -24.98 9.10 1.96
C ASN A 180 -23.98 9.87 2.83
N TRP A 181 -22.71 9.46 2.84
CA TRP A 181 -21.65 10.16 3.57
C TRP A 181 -21.44 11.59 3.04
N VAL A 182 -21.29 11.77 1.73
CA VAL A 182 -21.06 13.11 1.13
C VAL A 182 -22.28 14.02 1.29
N LYS A 183 -23.50 13.48 1.23
CA LYS A 183 -24.73 14.23 1.55
C LYS A 183 -24.73 14.70 3.00
N ALA A 184 -24.37 13.82 3.94
CA ALA A 184 -24.30 14.19 5.36
C ALA A 184 -23.23 15.25 5.65
N LYS A 185 -22.16 15.32 4.84
CA LYS A 185 -21.13 16.36 4.90
C LYS A 185 -21.49 17.65 4.15
N GLY A 186 -22.62 17.69 3.44
CA GLY A 186 -23.02 18.83 2.62
C GLY A 186 -22.16 19.03 1.37
N GLN A 187 -21.51 17.96 0.88
CA GLN A 187 -20.56 17.99 -0.25
C GLN A 187 -21.15 17.42 -1.55
N ALA A 188 -22.39 16.91 -1.52
CA ALA A 188 -22.99 16.19 -2.64
C ALA A 188 -23.12 17.03 -3.92
N ASP A 189 -23.57 18.28 -3.82
CA ASP A 189 -23.80 19.14 -4.98
C ASP A 189 -22.48 19.53 -5.68
N GLU A 190 -21.45 19.85 -4.90
CA GLU A 190 -20.11 20.17 -5.41
C GLU A 190 -19.49 18.96 -6.11
N LEU A 191 -19.60 17.78 -5.50
CA LEU A 191 -19.08 16.55 -6.06
C LEU A 191 -19.81 16.13 -7.35
N ALA A 192 -21.15 16.23 -7.37
CA ALA A 192 -21.95 15.97 -8.56
C ALA A 192 -21.55 16.89 -9.73
N ALA A 193 -21.36 18.19 -9.46
CA ALA A 193 -20.92 19.14 -10.47
C ALA A 193 -19.51 18.83 -11.03
N ALA A 194 -18.61 18.26 -10.22
CA ALA A 194 -17.29 17.84 -10.67
C ALA A 194 -17.35 16.61 -11.60
N LEU A 195 -18.29 15.69 -11.39
CA LEU A 195 -18.49 14.49 -12.22
C LEU A 195 -19.02 14.80 -13.63
N ASP A 196 -19.76 15.91 -13.80
CA ASP A 196 -20.30 16.31 -15.10
C ASP A 196 -19.25 16.75 -16.13
N GLN A 197 -18.06 17.19 -15.68
CA GLN A 197 -17.03 17.71 -16.57
C GLN A 197 -16.30 16.63 -17.40
N GLU A 198 -16.60 15.34 -17.17
CA GLU A 198 -15.89 14.21 -17.81
C GLU A 198 -16.69 13.45 -18.88
N GLN A 199 -17.90 13.89 -19.24
CA GLN A 199 -18.68 13.27 -20.34
C GLN A 199 -18.08 13.62 -21.72
N GLY A 200 -16.96 12.98 -22.05
CA GLY A 200 -16.35 12.95 -23.37
C GLY A 200 -16.79 11.75 -24.22
N LYS A 201 -16.36 11.73 -25.49
CA LYS A 201 -16.64 10.65 -26.46
C LYS A 201 -16.39 9.26 -25.88
N GLU A 202 -17.25 8.29 -26.24
CA GLU A 202 -17.10 6.87 -25.87
C GLU A 202 -15.67 6.37 -26.14
N LYS A 203 -14.92 6.14 -25.07
CA LYS A 203 -13.65 5.40 -25.07
C LYS A 203 -13.87 4.05 -24.41
N PRO A 204 -13.08 3.02 -24.78
CA PRO A 204 -13.03 1.80 -23.99
C PRO A 204 -12.67 2.09 -22.54
N LEU A 205 -13.08 1.23 -21.62
CA LEU A 205 -12.61 1.25 -20.24
C LEU A 205 -11.07 1.17 -20.21
N PHE A 206 -10.45 2.00 -19.37
CA PHE A 206 -9.00 2.02 -19.21
C PHE A 206 -8.53 0.74 -18.51
N ASP A 207 -7.52 0.09 -19.07
CA ASP A 207 -6.93 -1.14 -18.54
C ASP A 207 -5.43 -0.88 -18.32
N THR A 208 -5.05 -0.76 -17.05
CA THR A 208 -3.68 -0.42 -16.62
C THR A 208 -2.65 -1.39 -17.19
N LYS A 209 -3.00 -2.68 -17.33
CA LYS A 209 -2.12 -3.73 -17.86
C LYS A 209 -1.89 -3.61 -19.37
N LYS A 210 -2.77 -2.90 -20.08
CA LYS A 210 -2.66 -2.67 -21.53
C LYS A 210 -2.00 -1.35 -21.89
N VAL A 211 -1.55 -0.57 -20.91
CA VAL A 211 -0.86 0.70 -21.16
C VAL A 211 0.45 0.43 -21.91
N SER A 212 0.64 1.13 -23.03
CA SER A 212 1.82 0.97 -23.90
C SER A 212 2.92 2.00 -23.63
N ARG A 213 2.53 3.25 -23.36
CA ARG A 213 3.46 4.36 -23.13
C ARG A 213 2.78 5.54 -22.43
N LYS A 214 3.56 6.32 -21.70
CA LYS A 214 3.22 7.65 -21.18
C LYS A 214 3.51 8.70 -22.25
N VAL A 215 2.59 9.63 -22.47
CA VAL A 215 2.74 10.72 -23.45
C VAL A 215 2.16 12.02 -22.90
N THR A 216 2.67 13.15 -23.41
CA THR A 216 2.03 14.47 -23.21
C THR A 216 1.32 14.86 -24.49
N LYS A 217 0.02 15.13 -24.42
CA LYS A 217 -0.81 15.56 -25.55
C LYS A 217 -1.66 16.76 -25.11
N ASP A 218 -1.62 17.84 -25.90
CA ASP A 218 -2.37 19.07 -25.63
C ASP A 218 -2.11 19.63 -24.20
N GLY A 219 -0.85 19.54 -23.75
CA GLY A 219 -0.42 19.97 -22.41
C GLY A 219 -0.83 19.02 -21.27
N LYS A 220 -1.54 17.93 -21.55
CA LYS A 220 -1.95 16.93 -20.56
C LYS A 220 -1.07 15.69 -20.63
N VAL A 221 -0.54 15.28 -19.48
CA VAL A 221 0.16 14.00 -19.35
C VAL A 221 -0.88 12.89 -19.22
N GLY A 222 -0.62 11.76 -19.88
CA GLY A 222 -1.52 10.62 -19.87
C GLY A 222 -0.92 9.37 -20.49
N TYR A 223 -1.77 8.38 -20.73
CA TYR A 223 -1.40 7.04 -21.15
C TYR A 223 -2.01 6.68 -22.50
N MET A 224 -1.23 5.99 -23.32
CA MET A 224 -1.70 5.39 -24.57
C MET A 224 -2.03 3.91 -24.34
N MET A 225 -3.26 3.52 -24.63
CA MET A 225 -3.72 2.15 -24.55
C MET A 225 -4.19 1.66 -25.94
N PRO A 226 -3.45 0.75 -26.59
CA PRO A 226 -3.89 0.10 -27.82
C PRO A 226 -5.07 -0.84 -27.54
N LYS A 227 -6.13 -0.75 -28.34
CA LYS A 227 -7.26 -1.69 -28.36
C LYS A 227 -7.87 -1.74 -29.76
N ASP A 228 -8.10 -2.94 -30.27
CA ASP A 228 -8.74 -3.20 -31.58
C ASP A 228 -8.08 -2.44 -32.76
N GLY A 229 -6.74 -2.40 -32.77
CA GLY A 229 -5.96 -1.70 -33.81
C GLY A 229 -6.02 -0.17 -33.73
N LYS A 230 -6.61 0.40 -32.68
CA LYS A 230 -6.64 1.84 -32.41
C LYS A 230 -5.92 2.17 -31.11
N ASP A 231 -5.30 3.34 -31.09
CA ASP A 231 -4.57 3.86 -29.93
C ASP A 231 -5.44 4.92 -29.21
N TYR A 232 -5.80 4.67 -27.96
CA TYR A 232 -6.63 5.56 -27.15
C TYR A 232 -5.78 6.30 -26.13
N PHE A 233 -5.95 7.63 -26.05
CA PHE A 233 -5.29 8.48 -25.07
C PHE A 233 -6.20 8.73 -23.86
N TYR A 234 -5.66 8.52 -22.66
CA TYR A 234 -6.33 8.78 -21.38
C TYR A 234 -5.47 9.76 -20.58
N ALA A 235 -5.97 10.98 -20.39
CA ALA A 235 -5.27 11.99 -19.61
C ALA A 235 -5.39 11.64 -18.12
N ARG A 236 -4.34 11.92 -17.33
CA ARG A 236 -4.35 11.61 -15.88
C ARG A 236 -5.49 12.29 -15.14
N ASP A 237 -5.91 13.46 -15.58
CA ASP A 237 -7.04 14.18 -14.96
C ASP A 237 -8.40 13.52 -15.19
N GLN A 238 -8.49 12.46 -16.00
CA GLN A 238 -9.68 11.63 -16.26
C GLN A 238 -9.60 10.25 -15.58
N LEU A 239 -8.52 9.99 -14.83
CA LEU A 239 -8.24 8.70 -14.23
C LEU A 239 -8.17 8.88 -12.72
N ASP A 240 -8.62 7.87 -11.99
CA ASP A 240 -8.45 7.81 -10.54
C ASP A 240 -7.00 7.44 -10.16
N LEU A 241 -6.65 7.61 -8.88
CA LEU A 241 -5.28 7.36 -8.41
C LEU A 241 -4.87 5.89 -8.55
N THR A 242 -5.80 4.93 -8.42
CA THR A 242 -5.51 3.50 -8.60
C THR A 242 -5.07 3.24 -10.03
N GLN A 243 -5.83 3.74 -11.01
CA GLN A 243 -5.50 3.62 -12.42
C GLN A 243 -4.15 4.26 -12.77
N ILE A 244 -3.88 5.45 -12.26
CA ILE A 244 -2.60 6.15 -12.48
C ILE A 244 -1.43 5.37 -11.88
N ALA A 245 -1.53 4.99 -10.61
CA ALA A 245 -0.44 4.34 -9.88
C ALA A 245 -0.05 2.98 -10.49
N PHE A 246 -1.04 2.16 -10.87
CA PHE A 246 -0.80 0.88 -11.52
C PHE A 246 -0.36 1.04 -12.98
N ALA A 247 -0.81 2.07 -13.71
CA ALA A 247 -0.30 2.36 -15.06
C ALA A 247 1.19 2.77 -15.03
N GLU A 248 1.59 3.60 -14.07
CA GLU A 248 3.00 3.96 -13.85
C GLU A 248 3.83 2.72 -13.50
N GLN A 249 3.32 1.86 -12.60
CA GLN A 249 3.99 0.61 -12.23
C GLN A 249 4.15 -0.33 -13.44
N GLU A 250 3.11 -0.51 -14.25
CA GLU A 250 3.14 -1.35 -15.45
C GLU A 250 4.19 -0.86 -16.46
N LEU A 251 4.27 0.45 -16.68
CA LEU A 251 5.29 1.04 -17.55
C LEU A 251 6.70 0.88 -16.97
N MET A 252 6.86 1.07 -15.66
CA MET A 252 8.14 0.83 -14.98
C MET A 252 8.58 -0.64 -15.10
N LEU A 253 7.66 -1.60 -14.96
CA LEU A 253 7.97 -3.02 -15.10
C LEU A 253 8.48 -3.38 -16.51
N LYS A 254 8.05 -2.65 -17.55
CA LYS A 254 8.54 -2.81 -18.94
C LYS A 254 9.94 -2.25 -19.15
N ASP A 255 10.37 -1.29 -18.33
CA ASP A 255 11.70 -0.66 -18.40
C ASP A 255 12.28 -0.34 -17.02
N LYS A 256 12.50 -1.39 -16.22
CA LYS A 256 12.94 -1.25 -14.81
C LYS A 256 14.21 -0.42 -14.64
N LYS A 257 15.10 -0.42 -15.64
CA LYS A 257 16.42 0.21 -15.55
C LYS A 257 16.41 1.71 -15.82
N HIS A 258 15.47 2.21 -16.62
CA HIS A 258 15.50 3.60 -17.06
C HIS A 258 14.22 4.38 -16.76
N TYR A 259 13.11 3.71 -16.43
CA TYR A 259 11.85 4.39 -16.20
C TYR A 259 11.88 5.27 -14.96
N ARG A 260 11.67 6.58 -15.15
CA ARG A 260 11.59 7.59 -14.08
C ARG A 260 10.13 8.03 -13.90
N TYR A 261 9.66 8.00 -12.66
CA TYR A 261 8.32 8.49 -12.32
C TYR A 261 8.34 10.02 -12.28
N ASP A 262 7.26 10.66 -12.68
CA ASP A 262 7.19 12.12 -12.61
C ASP A 262 7.13 12.57 -11.14
N ILE A 263 7.75 13.70 -10.84
CA ILE A 263 7.68 14.35 -9.52
C ILE A 263 7.09 15.75 -9.68
N VAL A 264 6.36 16.21 -8.67
CA VAL A 264 5.83 17.58 -8.64
C VAL A 264 6.83 18.49 -7.94
N ASP A 265 7.14 19.64 -8.53
CA ASP A 265 7.98 20.63 -7.88
C ASP A 265 7.21 21.34 -6.75
N THR A 266 7.66 21.10 -5.52
CA THR A 266 7.13 21.72 -4.30
C THR A 266 8.20 22.51 -3.55
N GLY A 267 9.34 22.80 -4.19
CA GLY A 267 10.51 23.42 -3.56
C GLY A 267 11.28 22.51 -2.59
N ILE A 268 11.07 21.19 -2.68
CA ILE A 268 11.85 20.17 -1.97
C ILE A 268 12.69 19.42 -3.00
N GLU A 269 13.99 19.70 -3.01
CA GLU A 269 14.94 19.07 -3.92
C GLU A 269 15.08 17.56 -3.64
N PRO A 270 15.00 16.69 -4.67
CA PRO A 270 15.22 15.26 -4.52
C PRO A 270 16.65 14.96 -4.02
N ARG A 271 16.76 14.28 -2.88
CA ARG A 271 18.02 13.77 -2.33
C ARG A 271 17.75 12.63 -1.37
N LEU A 272 18.69 11.71 -1.23
CA LEU A 272 18.58 10.63 -0.24
C LEU A 272 19.03 11.14 1.13
N ALA A 273 18.06 11.59 1.90
CA ALA A 273 18.26 12.19 3.22
C ALA A 273 18.11 11.18 4.37
N VAL A 274 17.24 10.19 4.16
CA VAL A 274 16.97 9.07 5.07
C VAL A 274 17.04 7.75 4.32
N ASP A 275 17.21 6.66 5.08
CA ASP A 275 17.16 5.30 4.54
C ASP A 275 15.78 4.97 3.95
N VAL A 276 15.76 4.27 2.82
CA VAL A 276 14.52 3.98 2.08
C VAL A 276 13.60 3.04 2.87
N SER A 277 14.14 2.03 3.58
CA SER A 277 13.32 1.17 4.43
C SER A 277 12.80 1.85 5.69
N SER A 278 13.40 2.97 6.10
CA SER A 278 12.90 3.78 7.22
C SER A 278 11.70 4.66 6.83
N LEU A 279 11.34 4.70 5.55
CA LEU A 279 10.19 5.47 5.09
C LEU A 279 8.90 4.82 5.58
N PRO A 280 8.01 5.58 6.23
CA PRO A 280 6.76 5.03 6.73
C PRO A 280 5.89 4.57 5.56
N MET A 281 5.06 3.56 5.81
CA MET A 281 4.06 3.05 4.86
C MET A 281 4.62 2.70 3.47
N HIS A 282 5.87 2.22 3.42
CA HIS A 282 6.56 1.89 2.17
C HIS A 282 6.56 3.04 1.17
N ALA A 283 6.64 4.30 1.62
CA ALA A 283 6.61 5.46 0.73
C ALA A 283 7.72 5.45 -0.34
N GLY A 284 8.81 4.70 -0.12
CA GLY A 284 9.85 4.45 -1.14
C GLY A 284 9.36 3.72 -2.39
N ASN A 285 8.21 3.03 -2.31
CA ASN A 285 7.55 2.35 -3.42
C ASN A 285 6.57 3.23 -4.21
N ALA A 286 6.51 4.53 -3.93
CA ALA A 286 5.62 5.45 -4.62
C ALA A 286 5.82 5.43 -6.14
N THR A 287 4.72 5.37 -6.89
CA THR A 287 4.72 5.42 -8.36
C THR A 287 4.10 6.70 -8.90
N TYR A 288 3.39 7.44 -8.05
CA TYR A 288 2.80 8.72 -8.41
C TYR A 288 2.91 9.73 -7.27
N ASP A 289 3.21 10.97 -7.66
CA ASP A 289 3.35 12.12 -6.77
C ASP A 289 2.26 13.13 -7.14
N THR A 290 1.31 13.36 -6.23
CA THR A 290 0.21 14.30 -6.48
C THR A 290 0.61 15.76 -6.23
N GLY A 291 1.80 16.00 -5.66
CA GLY A 291 2.23 17.30 -5.12
C GLY A 291 1.80 17.57 -3.69
N SER A 292 0.93 16.72 -3.13
CA SER A 292 0.52 16.78 -1.72
C SER A 292 0.57 15.42 -1.01
N SER A 293 0.69 14.33 -1.76
CA SER A 293 0.73 12.96 -1.29
C SER A 293 1.53 12.09 -2.25
N PHE A 294 2.08 11.00 -1.74
CA PHE A 294 2.61 9.91 -2.56
C PHE A 294 1.58 8.78 -2.65
N VAL A 295 1.49 8.15 -3.83
CA VAL A 295 0.60 7.01 -4.09
C VAL A 295 1.44 5.76 -4.29
N ILE A 296 1.16 4.73 -3.49
CA ILE A 296 1.95 3.50 -3.40
C ILE A 296 1.06 2.32 -3.79
N PRO A 297 1.26 1.69 -4.96
CA PRO A 297 0.55 0.48 -5.32
C PRO A 297 1.04 -0.72 -4.51
N HIS A 298 0.10 -1.52 -4.04
CA HIS A 298 0.32 -2.72 -3.22
C HIS A 298 -0.63 -3.84 -3.65
N ILE A 299 -0.08 -4.84 -4.35
CA ILE A 299 -0.77 -6.04 -4.88
C ILE A 299 -2.03 -5.73 -5.71
N ASP A 300 -3.14 -5.43 -5.04
CA ASP A 300 -4.48 -5.24 -5.59
C ASP A 300 -5.12 -3.89 -5.25
N HIS A 301 -4.46 -3.04 -4.46
CA HIS A 301 -4.94 -1.73 -4.05
C HIS A 301 -3.80 -0.70 -4.00
N ILE A 302 -4.11 0.52 -3.56
CA ILE A 302 -3.10 1.56 -3.34
C ILE A 302 -3.21 2.14 -1.93
N HIS A 303 -2.07 2.58 -1.40
CA HIS A 303 -2.00 3.44 -0.23
C HIS A 303 -1.73 4.88 -0.63
N VAL A 304 -2.26 5.81 0.16
CA VAL A 304 -1.99 7.25 0.01
C VAL A 304 -1.26 7.75 1.25
N VAL A 305 -0.07 8.31 1.05
CA VAL A 305 0.76 8.88 2.12
C VAL A 305 0.82 10.39 1.94
N PRO A 306 0.06 11.17 2.74
CA PRO A 306 0.10 12.63 2.70
C PRO A 306 1.48 13.18 3.06
N TYR A 307 1.90 14.24 2.39
CA TYR A 307 3.14 14.96 2.73
C TYR A 307 3.14 15.46 4.16
N SER A 308 1.97 15.80 4.71
CA SER A 308 1.83 16.24 6.11
C SER A 308 2.25 15.19 7.14
N TRP A 309 2.39 13.93 6.73
CA TRP A 309 2.86 12.84 7.58
C TRP A 309 4.36 12.60 7.49
N LEU A 310 5.02 13.27 6.54
CA LEU A 310 6.43 13.08 6.23
C LEU A 310 7.22 14.32 6.62
N THR A 311 8.45 14.09 7.06
CA THR A 311 9.46 15.14 7.16
C THR A 311 9.92 15.57 5.77
N ARG A 312 10.49 16.78 5.66
CA ARG A 312 11.08 17.27 4.40
C ARG A 312 12.14 16.30 3.84
N ASP A 313 12.87 15.64 4.73
CA ASP A 313 13.94 14.70 4.38
C ASP A 313 13.36 13.40 3.83
N GLN A 314 12.29 12.88 4.42
CA GLN A 314 11.55 11.73 3.86
C GLN A 314 10.95 12.05 2.48
N ILE A 315 10.33 13.23 2.31
CA ILE A 315 9.79 13.66 1.01
C ILE A 315 10.92 13.75 -0.04
N ALA A 316 12.06 14.33 0.32
CA ALA A 316 13.21 14.42 -0.55
C ALA A 316 13.74 13.03 -0.96
N THR A 317 13.80 12.08 -0.02
CA THR A 317 14.20 10.68 -0.30
C THR A 317 13.22 10.02 -1.27
N VAL A 318 11.90 10.10 -1.02
CA VAL A 318 10.90 9.49 -1.91
C VAL A 318 11.00 10.05 -3.33
N LYS A 319 11.07 11.39 -3.48
CA LYS A 319 11.24 12.03 -4.79
C LYS A 319 12.52 11.58 -5.49
N TYR A 320 13.61 11.39 -4.74
CA TYR A 320 14.85 10.88 -5.29
C TYR A 320 14.67 9.46 -5.82
N VAL A 321 14.13 8.55 -5.01
CA VAL A 321 13.88 7.14 -5.40
C VAL A 321 12.97 7.04 -6.63
N MET A 322 11.94 7.90 -6.71
CA MET A 322 11.06 7.98 -7.87
C MET A 322 11.82 8.29 -9.18
N GLN A 323 12.84 9.14 -9.08
CA GLN A 323 13.68 9.58 -10.19
C GLN A 323 14.89 8.68 -10.44
N HIS A 324 15.30 7.80 -9.53
CA HIS A 324 16.56 7.05 -9.61
C HIS A 324 16.30 5.52 -9.56
N PRO A 325 16.07 4.87 -10.70
CA PRO A 325 15.71 3.45 -10.77
C PRO A 325 16.74 2.51 -10.12
N GLU A 326 18.00 2.90 -10.09
CA GLU A 326 19.12 2.13 -9.53
C GLU A 326 19.11 2.01 -8.01
N VAL A 327 18.36 2.87 -7.31
CA VAL A 327 18.16 2.83 -5.85
C VAL A 327 16.68 2.62 -5.48
N ARG A 328 15.88 2.15 -6.44
CA ARG A 328 14.45 1.89 -6.21
C ARG A 328 14.26 0.52 -5.55
N PRO A 329 13.43 0.42 -4.49
CA PRO A 329 13.08 -0.87 -3.93
C PRO A 329 12.29 -1.70 -4.95
N ASP A 330 12.35 -3.02 -4.80
CA ASP A 330 11.46 -3.91 -5.52
C ASP A 330 9.99 -3.59 -5.20
N VAL A 331 9.12 -3.94 -6.13
CA VAL A 331 7.68 -3.71 -6.00
C VAL A 331 7.15 -4.35 -4.71
N TRP A 332 6.31 -3.61 -3.97
CA TRP A 332 5.69 -4.14 -2.76
C TRP A 332 4.62 -5.18 -3.14
N SER A 333 5.01 -6.45 -3.05
CA SER A 333 4.22 -7.59 -3.52
C SER A 333 3.95 -8.65 -2.44
N LYS A 334 4.30 -8.39 -1.19
CA LYS A 334 4.05 -9.29 -0.06
C LYS A 334 2.76 -8.89 0.66
N PRO A 335 1.87 -9.84 1.00
CA PRO A 335 0.70 -9.54 1.82
C PRO A 335 1.13 -8.99 3.20
N GLY A 336 0.66 -7.79 3.54
CA GLY A 336 0.94 -7.11 4.82
C GLY A 336 2.08 -6.07 4.77
N HIS A 337 2.32 -5.39 5.90
CA HIS A 337 3.29 -4.29 6.01
C HIS A 337 4.76 -4.72 6.19
N GLU A 338 5.10 -6.01 6.00
CA GLU A 338 6.49 -6.45 6.18
C GLU A 338 7.47 -5.66 5.30
N GLU A 339 8.63 -5.33 5.87
CA GLU A 339 9.62 -4.37 5.33
C GLU A 339 9.87 -4.52 3.83
N SER A 340 9.79 -3.41 3.10
CA SER A 340 10.38 -3.27 1.77
C SER A 340 11.88 -3.54 1.89
N GLY A 341 12.47 -4.19 0.90
CA GLY A 341 13.92 -4.41 0.88
C GLY A 341 14.62 -3.07 1.12
N SER A 342 15.48 -2.99 2.15
CA SER A 342 16.25 -1.77 2.41
C SER A 342 17.01 -1.38 1.15
N VAL A 343 17.10 -0.09 0.85
CA VAL A 343 17.94 0.37 -0.26
C VAL A 343 18.88 1.44 0.25
N ILE A 344 20.16 1.10 0.26
CA ILE A 344 21.24 1.99 0.67
C ILE A 344 21.83 2.63 -0.58
N PRO A 345 21.87 3.95 -0.68
CA PRO A 345 22.42 4.60 -1.86
C PRO A 345 23.92 4.73 -1.87
N ASN A 346 24.47 5.01 -3.05
CA ASN A 346 25.91 5.21 -3.25
C ASN A 346 26.74 4.00 -2.80
N VAL A 347 26.17 2.79 -2.89
CA VAL A 347 26.88 1.54 -2.60
C VAL A 347 28.21 1.56 -3.33
N THR A 348 29.29 1.46 -2.57
CA THR A 348 30.64 1.39 -3.10
C THR A 348 30.78 0.08 -3.86
N PRO A 349 31.00 0.10 -5.20
CA PRO A 349 31.13 -1.11 -5.99
C PRO A 349 32.24 -2.02 -5.46
N LEU A 350 32.01 -3.34 -5.45
CA LEU A 350 32.94 -4.31 -4.84
C LEU A 350 34.38 -4.19 -5.38
N ASP A 351 34.52 -3.91 -6.68
CA ASP A 351 35.79 -3.71 -7.36
C ASP A 351 36.53 -2.42 -6.95
N LYS A 352 35.80 -1.44 -6.43
CA LYS A 352 36.36 -0.15 -5.98
C LYS A 352 36.74 -0.14 -4.49
N ARG A 353 36.34 -1.13 -3.71
CA ARG A 353 36.61 -1.18 -2.27
C ARG A 353 38.08 -1.47 -1.93
N ALA A 354 38.82 -2.06 -2.86
CA ALA A 354 40.21 -2.43 -2.63
C ALA A 354 41.06 -1.19 -2.32
N GLY A 355 41.67 -1.17 -1.13
CA GLY A 355 42.52 -0.06 -0.67
C GLY A 355 41.76 1.12 -0.05
N MET A 356 40.43 1.08 0.02
CA MET A 356 39.65 2.09 0.74
C MET A 356 39.63 1.79 2.25
N PRO A 357 39.72 2.80 3.13
CA PRO A 357 39.37 2.67 4.54
C PRO A 357 37.92 2.17 4.70
N ASN A 358 37.67 1.28 5.66
CA ASN A 358 36.34 0.69 5.85
C ASN A 358 35.27 1.75 6.11
N TRP A 359 35.55 2.79 6.90
CA TRP A 359 34.63 3.90 7.13
C TRP A 359 34.22 4.69 5.86
N GLN A 360 34.93 4.55 4.75
CA GLN A 360 34.57 5.14 3.45
C GLN A 360 33.74 4.21 2.56
N ILE A 361 33.61 2.93 2.93
CA ILE A 361 32.84 1.96 2.16
C ILE A 361 31.37 2.07 2.55
N ILE A 362 30.54 2.27 1.54
CA ILE A 362 29.08 2.18 1.66
C ILE A 362 28.66 0.80 1.17
N HIS A 363 28.21 -0.03 2.08
CA HIS A 363 27.72 -1.38 1.81
C HIS A 363 26.30 -1.37 1.25
N SER A 364 25.95 -2.43 0.52
CA SER A 364 24.56 -2.61 0.09
C SER A 364 23.66 -2.93 1.28
N ALA A 365 22.36 -2.79 1.07
CA ALA A 365 21.36 -3.19 2.05
C ALA A 365 21.50 -4.66 2.47
N GLU A 366 21.72 -5.56 1.52
CA GLU A 366 21.88 -7.00 1.80
C GLU A 366 23.10 -7.27 2.68
N GLU A 367 24.20 -6.54 2.45
CA GLU A 367 25.42 -6.66 3.25
C GLU A 367 25.20 -6.16 4.68
N VAL A 368 24.51 -5.02 4.83
CA VAL A 368 24.16 -4.46 6.15
C VAL A 368 23.23 -5.41 6.91
N GLN A 369 22.17 -5.91 6.26
CA GLN A 369 21.23 -6.86 6.87
C GLN A 369 21.93 -8.16 7.29
N LYS A 370 22.82 -8.68 6.45
CA LYS A 370 23.64 -9.84 6.81
C LYS A 370 24.52 -9.57 8.02
N ALA A 371 25.18 -8.42 8.10
CA ALA A 371 26.03 -8.07 9.23
C ALA A 371 25.21 -7.94 10.53
N LEU A 372 24.03 -7.32 10.48
CA LEU A 372 23.12 -7.23 11.62
C LEU A 372 22.66 -8.63 12.08
N ALA A 373 22.32 -9.53 11.16
CA ALA A 373 21.94 -10.91 11.47
C ALA A 373 23.09 -11.71 12.11
N GLU A 374 24.33 -11.37 11.80
CA GLU A 374 25.54 -11.91 12.43
C GLU A 374 25.89 -11.23 13.77
N GLY A 375 25.06 -10.27 14.23
CA GLY A 375 25.25 -9.54 15.48
C GLY A 375 26.32 -8.45 15.43
N ARG A 376 26.73 -8.03 14.22
CA ARG A 376 27.69 -6.94 14.02
C ARG A 376 27.01 -5.58 14.05
N PHE A 377 27.77 -4.54 14.43
CA PHE A 377 27.25 -3.18 14.33
C PHE A 377 27.25 -2.70 12.87
N ALA A 378 26.09 -2.28 12.40
CA ALA A 378 25.92 -1.63 11.11
C ALA A 378 24.83 -0.57 11.19
N THR A 379 24.83 0.38 10.25
CA THR A 379 23.86 1.48 10.24
C THR A 379 23.14 1.62 8.90
N PRO A 380 21.93 2.24 8.89
CA PRO A 380 21.09 2.33 7.68
C PRO A 380 21.70 3.09 6.50
N ASP A 381 22.77 3.85 6.71
CA ASP A 381 23.51 4.57 5.67
C ASP A 381 24.65 3.75 5.04
N GLY A 382 24.67 2.43 5.24
CA GLY A 382 25.61 1.52 4.57
C GLY A 382 26.91 1.28 5.30
N TYR A 383 27.07 1.78 6.51
CA TYR A 383 28.29 1.52 7.28
C TYR A 383 28.17 0.19 8.03
N ILE A 384 29.20 -0.64 7.93
CA ILE A 384 29.39 -1.84 8.75
C ILE A 384 30.68 -1.64 9.55
N PHE A 385 30.63 -1.80 10.86
CA PHE A 385 31.77 -1.55 11.72
C PHE A 385 32.94 -2.48 11.45
N ASP A 386 34.12 -1.89 11.31
CA ASP A 386 35.41 -2.57 11.40
C ASP A 386 36.16 -1.98 12.60
N PRO A 387 36.63 -2.81 13.56
CA PRO A 387 37.42 -2.34 14.69
C PRO A 387 38.63 -1.48 14.32
N ARG A 388 39.20 -1.61 13.11
CA ARG A 388 40.32 -0.79 12.62
C ARG A 388 39.93 0.66 12.36
N ASP A 389 38.65 0.97 12.19
CA ASP A 389 38.20 2.35 11.96
C ASP A 389 38.48 3.26 13.17
N VAL A 390 38.66 2.70 14.37
CA VAL A 390 39.09 3.47 15.56
C VAL A 390 40.51 4.02 15.45
N LEU A 391 41.31 3.48 14.53
CA LEU A 391 42.68 3.93 14.29
C LEU A 391 42.75 5.06 13.26
N ALA A 392 41.69 5.28 12.47
CA ALA A 392 41.64 6.34 11.48
C ALA A 392 41.94 7.70 12.12
N LYS A 393 42.62 8.56 11.36
CA LYS A 393 43.10 9.86 11.86
C LYS A 393 41.94 10.78 12.25
N GLU A 394 40.84 10.64 11.53
CA GLU A 394 39.62 11.42 11.65
C GLU A 394 38.66 10.87 12.73
N THR A 395 38.97 9.71 13.31
CA THR A 395 38.17 9.12 14.40
C THR A 395 38.54 9.74 15.74
N PHE A 396 37.52 10.13 16.50
CA PHE A 396 37.67 10.61 17.87
C PHE A 396 37.34 9.50 18.87
N VAL A 397 38.20 9.32 19.86
CA VAL A 397 37.98 8.38 20.97
C VAL A 397 37.71 9.18 22.23
N TRP A 398 36.56 8.93 22.85
CA TRP A 398 36.11 9.65 24.04
C TRP A 398 36.57 8.96 25.34
N LYS A 399 36.55 9.72 26.44
CA LYS A 399 37.01 9.21 27.75
C LYS A 399 36.16 8.08 28.32
N ASP A 400 34.89 8.02 27.93
CA ASP A 400 33.97 6.93 28.28
C ASP A 400 34.16 5.68 27.42
N GLY A 401 35.11 5.72 26.47
CA GLY A 401 35.46 4.65 25.56
C GLY A 401 34.62 4.64 24.27
N SER A 402 33.62 5.52 24.12
CA SER A 402 32.88 5.64 22.86
C SER A 402 33.75 6.22 21.74
N PHE A 403 33.30 6.04 20.49
CA PHE A 403 34.02 6.50 19.29
C PHE A 403 33.12 7.41 18.46
N SER A 404 33.71 8.40 17.80
CA SER A 404 33.06 9.16 16.73
C SER A 404 33.83 8.98 15.43
N ILE A 405 33.27 8.20 14.51
CA ILE A 405 33.88 7.80 13.23
C ILE A 405 33.28 8.65 12.11
N PRO A 406 34.06 9.14 11.14
CA PRO A 406 33.51 9.93 10.04
C PRO A 406 32.56 9.12 9.16
N ARG A 407 31.56 9.80 8.59
CA ARG A 407 30.74 9.24 7.52
C ARG A 407 31.47 9.36 6.17
N ALA A 408 31.22 8.41 5.27
CA ALA A 408 31.85 8.34 3.95
C ALA A 408 31.61 9.59 3.09
N ASP A 409 30.47 10.27 3.28
CA ASP A 409 30.11 11.51 2.59
C ASP A 409 30.73 12.78 3.21
N GLY A 410 31.46 12.65 4.33
CA GLY A 410 32.06 13.76 5.06
C GLY A 410 31.07 14.70 5.75
N SER A 411 29.79 14.34 5.82
CA SER A 411 28.72 15.22 6.33
C SER A 411 28.79 15.41 7.85
N SER A 412 29.12 14.35 8.60
CA SER A 412 29.18 14.34 10.05
C SER A 412 30.03 13.19 10.59
N LEU A 413 30.16 13.14 11.91
CA LEU A 413 30.65 11.95 12.62
C LEU A 413 29.47 11.08 13.07
N ARG A 414 29.70 9.77 13.15
CA ARG A 414 28.82 8.74 13.71
C ARG A 414 29.36 8.35 15.08
N THR A 415 28.57 8.57 16.13
CA THR A 415 28.93 8.11 17.47
C THR A 415 28.55 6.64 17.64
N ILE A 416 29.48 5.86 18.20
CA ILE A 416 29.36 4.44 18.49
C ILE A 416 29.68 4.22 19.97
N ASN A 417 28.71 3.71 20.70
CA ASN A 417 28.82 3.42 22.12
C ASN A 417 29.16 1.94 22.35
N LYS A 418 29.61 1.62 23.57
CA LYS A 418 29.85 0.23 23.98
C LYS A 418 28.61 -0.66 23.84
N SER A 419 27.43 -0.11 24.11
CA SER A 419 26.14 -0.83 23.99
C SER A 419 25.80 -1.23 22.56
N ASP A 420 26.41 -0.58 21.57
CA ASP A 420 26.05 -0.71 20.17
C ASP A 420 26.85 -1.84 19.49
N LEU A 421 28.01 -2.19 20.05
CA LEU A 421 28.92 -3.20 19.53
C LEU A 421 28.71 -4.56 20.19
N SER A 422 28.97 -5.63 19.44
CA SER A 422 29.17 -6.94 20.04
C SER A 422 30.38 -6.94 20.99
N GLN A 423 30.41 -7.89 21.93
CA GLN A 423 31.54 -8.04 22.86
C GLN A 423 32.87 -8.21 22.11
N ALA A 424 32.87 -8.94 20.99
CA ALA A 424 34.05 -9.18 20.17
C ALA A 424 34.53 -7.90 19.46
N GLU A 425 33.63 -7.15 18.82
CA GLU A 425 33.95 -5.88 18.15
C GLU A 425 34.50 -4.86 19.15
N TRP A 426 33.85 -4.74 20.31
CA TRP A 426 34.31 -3.85 21.38
C TRP A 426 35.71 -4.23 21.86
N GLN A 427 35.95 -5.52 22.15
CA GLN A 427 37.25 -5.98 22.63
C GLN A 427 38.36 -5.72 21.61
N GLN A 428 38.12 -6.02 20.33
CA GLN A 428 39.09 -5.78 19.26
C GLN A 428 39.42 -4.29 19.10
N ALA A 429 38.41 -3.42 19.15
CA ALA A 429 38.61 -1.97 19.08
C ALA A 429 39.48 -1.46 20.23
N GLN A 430 39.23 -1.93 21.46
CA GLN A 430 40.03 -1.55 22.63
C GLN A 430 41.48 -2.06 22.54
N GLU A 431 41.70 -3.30 22.07
CA GLU A 431 43.04 -3.85 21.87
C GLU A 431 43.86 -3.05 20.85
N LEU A 432 43.22 -2.61 19.75
CA LEU A 432 43.86 -1.78 18.73
C LEU A 432 44.26 -0.41 19.28
N LEU A 433 43.39 0.22 20.08
CA LEU A 433 43.68 1.50 20.72
C LEU A 433 44.78 1.39 21.78
N ALA A 434 44.79 0.31 22.56
CA ALA A 434 45.87 0.04 23.52
C ALA A 434 47.23 -0.05 22.80
N LYS A 435 47.29 -0.78 21.68
CA LYS A 435 48.51 -0.91 20.85
C LYS A 435 48.95 0.42 20.23
N LYS A 436 48.00 1.27 19.80
CA LYS A 436 48.29 2.63 19.30
C LYS A 436 48.94 3.50 20.39
N ASN A 437 48.49 3.37 21.64
CA ASN A 437 49.01 4.13 22.77
C ASN A 437 50.38 3.63 23.28
N THR A 438 50.75 2.37 23.01
CA THR A 438 52.06 1.80 23.37
C THR A 438 53.15 2.00 22.31
N GLY A 439 52.84 2.63 21.17
CA GLY A 439 53.84 3.07 20.18
C GLY A 439 54.33 2.00 19.19
N ASP A 440 53.61 0.90 19.00
CA ASP A 440 54.10 -0.27 18.25
C ASP A 440 53.37 -0.50 16.90
N ALA A 441 53.08 0.58 16.18
CA ALA A 441 52.50 0.52 14.83
C ALA A 441 53.46 1.14 13.81
N THR A 442 54.53 0.42 13.47
CA THR A 442 55.22 0.64 12.20
C THR A 442 54.44 -0.04 11.08
N ASP A 443 54.05 0.78 10.11
CA ASP A 443 53.63 0.47 8.75
C ASP A 443 54.31 -0.77 8.15
N THR A 444 53.68 -1.94 8.27
CA THR A 444 54.01 -3.12 7.45
C THR A 444 52.74 -3.90 7.12
N ASP A 445 51.98 -3.42 6.15
CA ASP A 445 51.30 -4.32 5.21
C ASP A 445 51.07 -3.62 3.87
N LYS A 446 52.16 -3.38 3.14
CA LYS A 446 52.10 -3.16 1.69
C LYS A 446 52.27 -4.52 0.98
N PRO A 447 51.45 -4.84 -0.04
CA PRO A 447 51.59 -6.09 -0.79
C PRO A 447 52.92 -6.10 -1.55
N LYS A 448 53.70 -7.18 -1.42
CA LYS A 448 54.95 -7.36 -2.17
C LYS A 448 54.66 -7.55 -3.65
N GLU A 449 55.08 -6.58 -4.45
CA GLU A 449 55.28 -6.72 -5.90
C GLU A 449 56.33 -7.81 -6.19
N LYS A 450 55.97 -8.75 -7.06
CA LYS A 450 56.92 -9.68 -7.68
C LYS A 450 57.75 -8.93 -8.71
N GLN A 451 59.07 -8.89 -8.52
CA GLN A 451 60.01 -8.68 -9.63
C GLN A 451 60.82 -9.95 -9.88
N GLN A 452 60.87 -10.29 -11.17
CA GLN A 452 61.66 -11.34 -11.80
C GLN A 452 63.16 -11.10 -11.58
N ALA A 453 63.90 -12.19 -11.43
CA ALA A 453 65.34 -12.22 -11.64
C ALA A 453 65.61 -12.91 -12.98
N ASP A 454 66.69 -12.46 -13.62
CA ASP A 454 67.25 -12.80 -14.93
C ASP A 454 67.20 -14.28 -15.36
#